data_AF-A0A8T5MX50-F1
#
_entry.id   AF-A0A8T5MX50-F1
#
_cell.length_a   1.000
_cell.length_b   1.000
_cell.length_c   1.000
_cell.angle_alpha   90.00
_cell.angle_beta   90.00
_cell.angle_gamma   90.00
#
_symmetry.space_group_name_H-M   'P 1'
#
loop_
_entity.id
_entity.type
_entity.pdbx_description
1 polymer ?
#
loop_
_entity_poly.entity_id
_entity_poly.type
_entity_poly.pdbx_seq_one_letter_code
_entity_poly.pdbx_strand_id
1 'polypeptide(L)'
;MGITVKNATEMMGKDVFTNKGSFCGKVVDLSVDLTKFRVDSLVIEASRGSFLANVVGGKKGVIIPYRLVDNVSDVVIIKHITPTMPEEPASSSEEQTGIMGF
;
A
#
# COMPACT_ATOMS: atom_id res chain seq x y z
N MET A 1 -8.79 5.31 -31.79
CA MET A 1 -8.50 4.93 -30.40
C MET A 1 -8.64 6.20 -29.57
N GLY A 2 -9.66 6.31 -28.71
CA GLY A 2 -9.90 7.53 -27.95
C GLY A 2 -8.88 7.68 -26.83
N ILE A 3 -8.14 8.78 -26.82
CA ILE A 3 -7.27 9.11 -25.68
C ILE A 3 -8.20 9.62 -24.58
N THR A 4 -8.27 8.91 -23.45
CA THR A 4 -8.98 9.38 -22.26
C THR A 4 -8.03 10.27 -21.47
N VAL A 5 -8.33 11.56 -21.43
CA VAL A 5 -7.58 12.55 -20.64
C VAL A 5 -8.31 12.75 -19.32
N LYS A 6 -7.61 12.61 -18.20
CA LYS A 6 -8.10 12.96 -16.86
C LYS A 6 -7.11 13.87 -16.16
N ASN A 7 -7.62 14.81 -15.36
CA ASN A 7 -6.76 15.67 -14.56
C ASN A 7 -6.21 14.91 -13.36
N ALA A 8 -4.93 15.07 -13.06
CA ALA A 8 -4.31 14.48 -11.88
C ALA A 8 -4.98 14.96 -10.58
N THR A 9 -5.44 16.21 -10.55
CA THR A 9 -6.16 16.81 -9.42
C THR A 9 -7.47 16.07 -9.11
N GLU A 10 -8.13 15.49 -10.12
CA GLU A 10 -9.36 14.72 -9.91
C GLU A 10 -9.10 13.39 -9.20
N MET A 11 -7.87 12.90 -9.13
CA MET A 11 -7.55 11.69 -8.38
C MET A 11 -7.37 11.93 -6.88
N MET A 12 -7.03 13.17 -6.51
CA MET A 12 -6.83 13.57 -5.12
C MET A 12 -8.13 13.38 -4.33
N GLY A 13 -8.03 12.82 -3.12
CA GLY A 13 -9.17 12.69 -2.22
C GLY A 13 -10.17 11.58 -2.59
N LYS A 14 -9.89 10.76 -3.60
CA LYS A 14 -10.74 9.62 -3.98
C LYS A 14 -10.54 8.41 -3.09
N ASP A 15 -11.60 7.65 -2.92
CA ASP A 15 -11.60 6.42 -2.14
C ASP A 15 -10.97 5.28 -2.93
N VAL A 16 -10.12 4.51 -2.25
CA VAL A 16 -9.36 3.42 -2.85
C VAL A 16 -9.89 2.09 -2.34
N PHE A 17 -10.18 1.20 -3.28
CA PHE A 17 -10.66 -0.16 -3.02
C PHE A 17 -9.77 -1.18 -3.70
N THR A 18 -9.69 -2.37 -3.13
CA THR A 18 -9.11 -3.53 -3.82
C THR A 18 -10.11 -4.12 -4.82
N ASN A 19 -9.64 -4.89 -5.79
CA ASN A 19 -10.50 -5.69 -6.67
C ASN A 19 -11.37 -6.74 -5.94
N LYS A 20 -11.13 -6.99 -4.65
CA LYS A 20 -11.97 -7.85 -3.78
C LYS A 20 -13.02 -7.05 -2.99
N GLY A 21 -13.14 -5.74 -3.21
CA GLY A 21 -14.09 -4.86 -2.52
C GLY A 21 -13.64 -4.39 -1.13
N SER A 22 -12.44 -4.74 -0.65
CA SER A 22 -11.93 -4.20 0.62
C SER A 22 -11.50 -2.75 0.47
N PHE A 23 -11.88 -1.92 1.45
CA PHE A 23 -11.47 -0.51 1.54
C PHE A 23 -10.02 -0.37 2.01
N CYS A 24 -9.26 0.45 1.30
CA CYS A 24 -7.84 0.69 1.55
C CYS A 24 -7.59 2.05 2.22
N GLY A 25 -8.32 3.09 1.81
CA GLY A 25 -8.06 4.45 2.27
C GLY A 25 -8.41 5.49 1.23
N LYS A 26 -7.78 6.66 1.34
CA LYS A 26 -8.00 7.81 0.45
C LYS A 26 -6.69 8.25 -0.22
N VAL A 27 -6.76 8.64 -1.49
CA VAL A 27 -5.60 9.21 -2.20
C VAL A 27 -5.25 10.56 -1.60
N VAL A 28 -4.00 10.73 -1.16
CA VAL A 28 -3.47 12.00 -0.65
C VAL A 28 -2.66 12.71 -1.70
N ASP A 29 -1.78 11.98 -2.40
CA ASP A 29 -0.84 12.57 -3.34
C ASP A 29 -0.43 11.59 -4.46
N LEU A 30 0.28 12.08 -5.47
CA LEU A 30 0.80 11.35 -6.62
C LEU A 30 2.29 11.64 -6.79
N SER A 31 3.10 10.59 -6.91
CA SER A 31 4.49 10.73 -7.30
C SER A 31 4.61 10.67 -8.83
N VAL A 32 5.21 11.70 -9.41
CA VAL A 32 5.40 11.83 -10.85
C VAL A 32 6.88 11.94 -11.16
N ASP A 33 7.36 11.10 -12.08
CA ASP A 33 8.69 11.19 -12.64
C ASP A 33 8.69 12.26 -13.74
N LEU A 34 9.31 13.41 -13.46
CA LEU A 34 9.42 14.54 -14.38
C LEU A 34 10.40 14.30 -15.53
N THR A 35 11.33 13.34 -15.38
CA THR A 35 12.25 12.97 -16.46
C THR A 35 11.55 12.13 -17.52
N LYS A 36 10.66 11.22 -17.09
CA LYS A 36 9.89 10.33 -17.99
C LYS A 36 8.49 10.83 -18.31
N PHE A 37 8.05 11.92 -17.68
CA PHE A 37 6.69 12.46 -17.77
C PHE A 37 5.61 11.39 -17.53
N ARG A 38 5.79 10.59 -16.47
CA ARG A 38 4.88 9.48 -16.11
C ARG A 38 4.58 9.47 -14.63
N VAL A 39 3.37 9.04 -14.27
CA VAL A 39 3.00 8.77 -12.88
C VAL A 39 3.72 7.50 -12.43
N ASP A 40 4.52 7.60 -11.38
CA ASP A 40 5.28 6.48 -10.83
C ASP A 40 4.43 5.71 -9.81
N SER A 41 3.87 6.44 -8.85
CA SER A 41 3.17 5.87 -7.70
C SER A 41 2.10 6.80 -7.11
N LEU A 42 1.14 6.21 -6.40
CA LEU A 42 0.11 6.88 -5.63
C LEU A 42 0.45 6.84 -4.14
N VAL A 43 0.22 7.94 -3.46
CA VAL A 43 0.32 8.05 -2.01
C VAL A 43 -1.09 7.97 -1.44
N ILE A 44 -1.33 6.94 -0.63
CA ILE A 44 -2.64 6.66 -0.04
C ILE A 44 -2.52 6.74 1.47
N GLU A 45 -3.43 7.47 2.10
CA GLU A 45 -3.60 7.45 3.54
C GLU A 45 -4.51 6.28 3.91
N ALA A 46 -3.95 5.32 4.64
CA ALA A 46 -4.67 4.16 5.12
C ALA A 46 -5.57 4.57 6.30
N SER A 47 -6.88 4.32 6.17
CA SER A 47 -7.80 4.55 7.28
C SER A 47 -7.62 3.49 8.37
N ARG A 48 -7.90 3.84 9.63
CA ARG A 48 -7.83 2.90 10.76
C ARG A 48 -8.79 1.72 10.51
N GLY A 49 -8.27 0.49 10.58
CA GLY A 49 -9.03 -0.74 10.31
C GLY A 49 -9.17 -1.12 8.83
N SER A 50 -8.52 -0.39 7.91
CA SER A 50 -8.51 -0.72 6.49
C SER A 50 -7.63 -1.96 6.18
N PHE A 51 -7.79 -2.52 4.98
CA PHE A 51 -6.96 -3.62 4.49
C PHE A 51 -5.47 -3.25 4.53
N LEU A 52 -5.12 -2.03 4.14
CA LEU A 52 -3.73 -1.55 4.15
C LEU A 52 -3.17 -1.38 5.56
N ALA A 53 -3.99 -0.99 6.54
CA ALA A 53 -3.54 -0.86 7.92
C ALA A 53 -3.09 -2.21 8.52
N ASN A 54 -3.78 -3.30 8.17
CA ASN A 54 -3.41 -4.66 8.57
C ASN A 54 -2.17 -5.17 7.81
N VAL A 55 -2.06 -4.81 6.52
CA VAL A 55 -0.97 -5.26 5.64
C VAL A 55 0.37 -4.58 5.92
N VAL A 56 0.37 -3.29 6.32
CA VAL A 56 1.58 -2.47 6.47
C VAL A 56 1.92 -2.17 7.95
N GLY A 57 1.20 -2.77 8.90
CA GLY A 57 1.52 -2.65 10.33
C GLY A 57 1.23 -1.27 10.92
N GLY A 58 0.13 -0.63 10.55
CA GLY A 58 -0.32 0.62 11.17
C GLY A 58 0.37 1.91 10.70
N LYS A 59 1.17 1.87 9.63
CA LYS A 59 1.68 3.10 8.99
C LYS A 59 0.53 3.86 8.32
N LYS A 60 0.43 5.17 8.59
CA LYS A 60 -0.64 6.04 8.07
C LYS A 60 -0.60 6.23 6.55
N GLY A 61 0.59 6.20 5.95
CA GLY A 61 0.78 6.40 4.51
C GLY A 61 1.36 5.16 3.84
N VAL A 62 0.79 4.77 2.69
CA VAL A 62 1.25 3.69 1.84
C VAL A 62 1.50 4.21 0.44
N ILE A 63 2.67 3.89 -0.12
CA ILE A 63 3.02 4.22 -1.49
C ILE A 63 2.72 3.01 -2.36
N ILE A 64 1.84 3.17 -3.36
CA ILE A 64 1.41 2.11 -4.27
C ILE A 64 1.89 2.44 -5.68
N PRO A 65 2.67 1.56 -6.33
CA PRO A 65 3.06 1.75 -7.72
C PRO A 65 1.84 1.86 -8.64
N TYR A 66 1.89 2.78 -9.61
CA TYR A 66 0.77 3.00 -10.54
C TYR A 66 0.42 1.74 -11.35
N ARG A 67 1.35 0.78 -11.49
CA ARG A 67 1.10 -0.51 -12.16
C ARG A 67 0.06 -1.40 -11.48
N LEU A 68 -0.19 -1.19 -10.18
CA LEU A 68 -1.21 -1.94 -9.44
C LEU A 68 -2.60 -1.33 -9.56
N VAL A 69 -2.72 -0.15 -10.16
CA VAL A 69 -3.98 0.53 -10.39
C VAL A 69 -4.65 -0.08 -11.61
N ASP A 70 -5.88 -0.50 -11.43
CA ASP A 70 -6.68 -1.11 -12.49
C ASP A 70 -7.58 -0.05 -13.15
N ASN A 71 -8.29 0.72 -12.32
CA ASN A 71 -9.25 1.72 -12.79
C ASN A 71 -9.18 3.01 -11.98
N VAL A 72 -9.34 4.13 -12.69
CA VAL A 72 -9.38 5.48 -12.12
C VAL A 72 -10.64 6.18 -12.61
N SER A 73 -11.68 6.23 -11.78
CA SER A 73 -12.85 7.10 -12.02
C SER A 73 -13.33 7.73 -10.73
N ASP A 74 -14.55 7.49 -10.27
CA ASP A 74 -15.07 8.05 -9.01
C ASP A 74 -14.39 7.40 -7.80
N VAL A 75 -14.07 6.12 -7.94
CA VAL A 75 -13.23 5.34 -7.03
C VAL A 75 -11.97 4.87 -7.75
N VAL A 76 -10.91 4.65 -6.98
CA VAL A 76 -9.67 4.05 -7.47
C VAL A 76 -9.66 2.58 -7.10
N ILE A 77 -9.50 1.71 -8.10
CA ILE A 77 -9.40 0.26 -7.87
C ILE A 77 -7.95 -0.16 -8.01
N ILE A 78 -7.42 -0.80 -6.98
CA ILE A 78 -6.09 -1.41 -6.98
C ILE A 78 -6.21 -2.93 -6.98
N LYS A 79 -5.20 -3.60 -7.53
CA LYS A 79 -5.04 -5.04 -7.37
C LYS A 79 -4.84 -5.39 -5.90
N HIS A 80 -5.51 -6.43 -5.45
CA HIS A 80 -5.32 -6.98 -4.12
C HIS A 80 -3.90 -7.52 -3.99
N ILE A 81 -3.09 -6.81 -3.20
CA ILE A 81 -1.77 -7.27 -2.79
C ILE A 81 -1.92 -8.11 -1.54
N THR A 82 -1.39 -9.32 -1.56
CA THR A 82 -1.15 -10.09 -0.34
C THR A 82 0.28 -9.74 0.08
N PRO A 83 0.52 -9.19 1.28
CA PRO A 83 1.88 -9.08 1.77
C PRO A 83 2.42 -10.51 1.91
N THR A 84 3.43 -10.85 1.11
CA THR A 84 4.41 -11.83 1.57
C THR A 84 5.11 -11.13 2.72
N MET A 85 4.71 -11.46 3.94
CA MET A 85 5.51 -11.15 5.12
C MET A 85 6.85 -11.87 4.88
N PRO A 86 7.99 -11.19 4.78
CA PRO A 86 9.23 -11.85 5.11
C PRO A 86 9.07 -12.24 6.57
N GLU A 87 9.07 -13.55 6.86
CA GLU A 87 9.10 -14.01 8.24
C GLU A 87 10.28 -13.32 8.93
N GLU A 88 10.00 -12.54 9.97
CA GLU A 88 11.05 -12.12 10.89
C GLU A 88 11.68 -13.40 11.43
N PRO A 89 13.01 -13.58 11.35
CA PRO A 89 13.64 -14.74 11.96
C PRO A 89 13.33 -14.68 13.45
N ALA A 90 12.65 -15.73 13.92
CA ALA A 90 12.31 -15.93 15.31
C ALA A 90 13.53 -15.64 16.20
N SER A 91 13.38 -14.67 17.10
CA SER A 91 14.30 -14.41 18.19
C SER A 91 14.43 -15.67 19.05
N SER A 92 15.57 -16.35 18.95
CA SER A 92 15.95 -17.43 19.84
C SER A 92 16.35 -16.85 21.20
N SER A 93 15.39 -16.79 22.11
CA SER A 93 15.65 -16.68 23.55
C SER A 93 15.90 -18.08 24.11
N GLU A 94 17.17 -18.47 24.26
CA GLU A 94 17.57 -19.58 25.12
C GLU A 94 17.98 -19.02 26.49
N GLU A 95 17.05 -19.08 27.44
CA GLU A 95 17.39 -19.15 28.86
C GLU A 95 17.77 -20.60 29.18
N GLN A 96 19.01 -20.87 29.56
CA GLN A 96 19.30 -22.00 30.46
C GLN A 96 20.38 -21.63 31.47
N THR A 97 19.86 -21.29 32.65
CA THR A 97 20.52 -21.18 33.95
C THR A 97 21.25 -22.47 34.36
N GLY A 98 22.45 -22.36 34.96
CA GLY A 98 23.08 -23.32 35.89
C GLY A 98 23.33 -24.74 35.33
N ILE A 99 24.33 -25.53 35.72
CA ILE A 99 24.94 -25.76 37.01
C ILE A 99 26.16 -26.68 36.78
N MET A 100 27.24 -26.43 37.54
CA MET A 100 28.25 -27.34 38.10
C MET A 100 28.88 -28.49 37.29
N GLY A 101 30.22 -28.46 37.26
CA GLY A 101 31.05 -29.53 37.83
C GLY A 101 31.45 -30.67 36.89
N PHE A 102 32.72 -30.72 36.51
CA PHE A 102 33.75 -31.64 37.02
C PHE A 102 35.11 -31.28 36.41
#